data_AF-A0A0M3AIM1-F1
#
_entry.id   AF-A0A0M3AIM1-F1
#
_cell.length_a   1.000
_cell.length_b   1.000
_cell.length_c   1.000
_cell.angle_alpha   90.00
_cell.angle_beta   90.00
_cell.angle_gamma   90.00
#
_symmetry.space_group_name_H-M   'P 1'
#
loop_
_entity.id
_entity.type
_entity.pdbx_description
1 polymer ?
#
loop_
_entity_poly.entity_id
_entity_poly.type
_entity_poly.pdbx_seq_one_letter_code
_entity_poly.pdbx_strand_id
1 'polypeptide(L)' 'MAELSAALVGADVGLPTTHLDDHAAYIGSWLSILRRDNRALLTAAARAEEAAGYLLRATGLAREDVDEQAAA' A
#
# COMPACT_ATOMS: atom_id res chain seq x y z
N MET A 1 0.94 -2.88 -7.37
CA MET A 1 -0.42 -3.12 -6.83
C MET A 1 -0.38 -4.22 -5.77
N ALA A 2 -0.19 -5.49 -6.15
CA ALA A 2 -0.17 -6.60 -5.18
C ALA A 2 0.88 -6.44 -4.07
N GLU A 3 2.14 -6.14 -4.41
CA GLU A 3 3.20 -5.91 -3.40
C GLU A 3 2.91 -4.74 -2.47
N LEU A 4 2.38 -3.63 -3.02
CA LEU A 4 2.04 -2.44 -2.24
C LEU A 4 0.87 -2.73 -1.28
N SER A 5 -0.17 -3.44 -1.73
CA SER A 5 -1.28 -3.87 -0.88
C SER A 5 -0.82 -4.86 0.20
N ALA A 6 0.06 -5.80 -0.13
CA ALA A 6 0.63 -6.73 0.83
C ALA A 6 1.46 -6.02 1.90
N ALA A 7 2.23 -5.00 1.51
CA ALA A 7 2.98 -4.16 2.45
C ALA A 7 2.06 -3.35 3.37
N LEU A 8 0.97 -2.76 2.84
CA LEU A 8 -0.02 -2.03 3.63
C LEU A 8 -0.74 -2.95 4.63
N VAL A 9 -1.25 -4.10 4.19
CA VAL A 9 -1.87 -5.09 5.08
C VAL A 9 -0.85 -5.59 6.10
N GLY A 10 0.37 -5.88 5.68
CA GLY A 10 1.44 -6.34 6.55
C GLY A 10 1.77 -5.33 7.66
N ALA A 11 1.80 -4.04 7.35
CA ALA A 11 1.96 -2.99 8.35
C ALA A 11 0.80 -2.99 9.35
N ASP A 12 -0.45 -3.09 8.88
CA ASP A 12 -1.65 -3.10 9.73
C ASP A 12 -1.72 -4.30 10.68
N VAL A 13 -1.22 -5.47 10.26
CA VAL A 13 -1.20 -6.68 11.09
C VAL A 13 0.12 -6.89 11.85
N GLY A 14 1.07 -5.97 11.74
CA GLY A 14 2.35 -6.02 12.46
C GLY A 14 3.37 -7.04 11.91
N LEU A 15 3.32 -7.37 10.63
CA LEU A 15 4.28 -8.26 9.99
C LEU A 15 5.68 -7.58 9.86
N PRO A 16 6.77 -8.31 10.16
CA PRO A 16 8.13 -7.80 9.98
C PRO A 16 8.44 -7.48 8.51
N THR A 17 9.09 -6.33 8.27
CA THR A 17 9.47 -5.86 6.92
C THR A 17 10.86 -6.29 6.46
N THR A 18 11.56 -7.09 7.27
CA THR A 18 12.99 -7.39 7.14
C THR A 18 13.38 -8.37 6.03
N HIS A 19 12.42 -8.89 5.25
CA HIS A 19 12.67 -9.92 4.22
C HIS A 19 12.42 -9.46 2.78
N LEU A 20 12.36 -8.16 2.54
CA LEU A 20 12.09 -7.60 1.21
C LEU A 20 13.38 -7.47 0.37
N ASP A 21 14.15 -8.54 0.29
CA ASP A 21 15.40 -8.61 -0.48
C ASP A 21 15.13 -9.04 -1.92
N ASP A 22 14.55 -8.15 -2.76
CA ASP A 22 14.83 -8.10 -4.21
C ASP A 22 14.12 -6.93 -4.89
N HIS A 23 14.69 -5.71 -4.81
CA HIS A 23 13.93 -4.48 -5.12
C HIS A 23 14.45 -3.63 -6.27
N ALA A 24 15.62 -3.97 -6.80
CA ALA A 24 16.26 -3.15 -7.82
C ALA A 24 15.67 -3.36 -9.22
N ALA A 25 15.18 -4.57 -9.51
CA ALA A 25 14.81 -4.99 -10.87
C ALA A 25 13.65 -4.19 -11.49
N TYR A 26 12.75 -3.63 -10.67
CA TYR A 26 11.56 -2.94 -11.16
C TYR A 26 11.68 -1.42 -11.20
N ILE A 27 12.72 -0.82 -10.60
CA ILE A 27 12.94 0.64 -10.62
C ILE A 27 13.00 1.16 -12.07
N GLY A 28 13.68 0.42 -12.96
CA GLY A 28 13.75 0.79 -14.39
C GLY A 28 12.38 0.80 -15.08
N SER A 29 11.53 -0.19 -14.78
CA SER A 29 10.17 -0.28 -15.33
C SER A 29 9.27 0.85 -14.80
N TRP A 30 9.34 1.14 -13.50
CA TRP A 30 8.62 2.26 -12.89
C TRP A 30 9.04 3.61 -13.46
N LEU A 31 10.33 3.84 -13.69
CA LEU A 31 10.81 5.08 -14.32
C LEU A 31 10.30 5.26 -15.75
N SER A 32 10.05 4.17 -16.50
CA SER A 32 9.44 4.25 -17.83
C SER A 32 7.95 4.62 -17.74
N ILE A 33 7.24 4.06 -16.76
CA ILE A 33 5.81 4.35 -16.53
C ILE A 33 5.65 5.80 -16.08
N LEU A 34 6.45 6.27 -15.13
CA LEU A 34 6.37 7.63 -14.58
C LEU A 34 6.71 8.72 -15.59
N ARG A 35 7.58 8.42 -16.56
CA ARG A 35 7.86 9.32 -17.67
C ARG A 35 6.67 9.49 -18.62
N ARG A 36 5.78 8.49 -18.71
CA ARG A 36 4.57 8.55 -19.54
C ARG A 36 3.37 9.10 -18.77
N ASP A 37 3.28 8.79 -17.48
CA ASP A 37 2.21 9.24 -16.60
C ASP A 37 2.77 9.48 -15.19
N ASN A 38 2.90 10.75 -14.82
CA ASN A 38 3.43 11.15 -13.51
C ASN A 38 2.48 10.83 -12.35
N ARG A 39 1.20 10.53 -12.63
CA ARG A 39 0.21 10.16 -11.60
C ARG A 39 0.11 8.65 -11.42
N ALA A 40 0.74 7.86 -12.28
CA ALA A 40 0.66 6.40 -12.25
C ALA A 40 1.00 5.81 -10.87
N LEU A 41 1.98 6.39 -10.16
CA LEU A 41 2.32 5.97 -8.79
C LEU A 41 1.18 6.24 -7.81
N LEU A 42 0.60 7.45 -7.84
CA LEU A 42 -0.51 7.83 -6.96
C LEU A 42 -1.77 7.00 -7.27
N THR A 43 -2.04 6.73 -8.54
CA THR A 43 -3.15 5.85 -8.93
C THR A 43 -2.92 4.42 -8.46
N ALA A 44 -1.70 3.89 -8.57
CA ALA A 44 -1.35 2.58 -8.04
C ALA A 44 -1.44 2.55 -6.51
N ALA A 45 -1.03 3.62 -5.82
CA ALA A 45 -1.16 3.73 -4.37
C ALA A 45 -2.63 3.74 -3.93
N ALA A 46 -3.47 4.58 -4.54
CA ALA A 46 -4.89 4.68 -4.20
C ALA A 46 -5.63 3.36 -4.39
N ARG A 47 -5.37 2.64 -5.49
CA ARG A 47 -5.97 1.31 -5.70
C ARG A 47 -5.46 0.30 -4.68
N ALA A 48 -4.17 0.37 -4.30
CA ALA A 48 -3.59 -0.56 -3.35
C ALA A 48 -4.17 -0.37 -1.95
N GLU A 49 -4.42 0.88 -1.55
CA GLU A 49 -5.12 1.28 -0.33
C GLU A 49 -6.56 0.77 -0.31
N GLU A 50 -7.31 0.96 -1.40
CA GLU A 50 -8.68 0.44 -1.54
C GLU A 50 -8.73 -1.08 -1.32
N ALA A 51 -7.82 -1.81 -1.97
CA ALA A 51 -7.72 -3.27 -1.85
C ALA A 51 -7.32 -3.71 -0.44
N ALA A 52 -6.35 -3.04 0.18
CA ALA A 52 -5.91 -3.35 1.55
C ALA A 52 -7.06 -3.11 2.55
N GLY A 53 -7.74 -1.95 2.44
CA GLY A 53 -8.91 -1.64 3.27
C GLY A 53 -10.05 -2.63 3.09
N TYR A 54 -10.29 -3.11 1.87
CA TYR A 54 -11.25 -4.19 1.62
C TYR A 54 -10.88 -5.47 2.37
N LEU A 55 -9.62 -5.92 2.27
CA LEU A 55 -9.13 -7.14 2.92
C LEU A 55 -9.22 -7.05 4.45
N LEU A 56 -8.82 -5.92 5.03
CA LEU A 56 -8.87 -5.69 6.46
C LEU A 56 -10.31 -5.71 6.99
N ARG A 57 -11.25 -5.04 6.30
CA ARG A 57 -12.67 -5.10 6.65
C ARG A 57 -13.27 -6.50 6.50
N ALA A 58 -12.94 -7.19 5.40
CA ALA A 58 -13.45 -8.53 5.13
C ALA A 58 -12.97 -9.57 6.17
N THR A 59 -11.81 -9.34 6.78
CA THR A 59 -11.20 -10.22 7.78
C THR A 59 -11.48 -9.80 9.22
N GLY A 60 -12.15 -8.66 9.43
CA GLY A 60 -12.38 -8.09 10.77
C GLY A 60 -11.10 -7.55 11.44
N LEU A 61 -10.04 -7.33 10.65
CA LEU A 61 -8.75 -6.80 11.10
C LEU A 61 -8.61 -5.30 10.84
N ALA A 62 -9.65 -4.65 10.31
CA ALA A 62 -9.67 -3.20 10.19
C ALA A 62 -9.46 -2.58 11.58
N ARG A 63 -8.50 -1.65 11.69
CA ARG A 63 -8.36 -0.84 12.89
C ARG A 63 -9.67 -0.09 13.12
N GLU A 64 -10.18 -0.12 14.35
CA GLU A 64 -11.15 0.87 14.79
C GLU A 64 -10.39 2.19 14.84
N ASP A 65 -10.65 3.08 13.87
CA ASP A 65 -10.13 4.44 13.91
C ASP A 65 -10.68 5.09 15.18
N VAL A 66 -9.87 5.15 16.24
CA VAL A 66 -10.13 6.04 17.36
C VAL A 66 -10.13 7.44 16.77
N ASP A 67 -11.26 8.15 16.89
CA ASP A 67 -11.56 9.51 16.42
C ASP A 67 -10.41 10.53 16.64
N GLU A 68 -9.34 10.47 15.84
CA GLU A 68 -8.21 11.42 15.88
C GLU A 68 -8.33 12.48 14.78
N GLN A 69 -9.54 12.69 14.26
CA GLN A 69 -9.87 13.76 13.31
C GLN A 69 -10.93 14.74 13.84
N ALA A 70 -11.36 14.61 15.10
CA ALA A 70 -12.29 15.54 15.75
C ALA A 70 -11.61 16.62 16.63
N ALA A 71 -10.28 16.76 16.60
CA ALA A 71 -9.55 17.72 17.44
C ALA A 71 -8.43 18.47 16.69
N ALA A 72 -8.80 19.24 15.66
CA ALA A 72 -7.96 20.29 15.08
C ALA A 72 -8.80 21.51 14.72
#